data_AF-A0A6I5C450-F1
#
_entry.id   AF-A0A6I5C450-F1
#
_cell.length_a   1.000
_cell.length_b   1.000
_cell.length_c   1.000
_cell.angle_alpha   90.00
_cell.angle_beta   90.00
_cell.angle_gamma   90.00
#
_symmetry.space_group_name_H-M   'P 1'
#
loop_
_entity.id
_entity.type
_entity.pdbx_description
1 polymer ?
#
loop_
_entity_poly.entity_id
_entity_poly.type
_entity_poly.pdbx_seq_one_letter_code
_entity_poly.pdbx_strand_id
1 'polypeptide(L)'
;GAVSLAERAKLLGTLGAAERADWVAGFIAAHGLSEAFQLLGMCAVPWAGPLGRAVVDALNIARDAGSYPWSFSGVMGLAERCLDPVEAARLDGLLAVPDETEDTSPGAGGYWAEAFQRLVTTLRLRRTMAEELAPAPG
;
A
#
# COMPACT_ATOMS: atom_id res chain seq x y z
N GLY A 1 25.73 15.65 -5.23
CA GLY A 1 25.18 15.80 -3.86
C GLY A 1 23.85 15.08 -3.80
N ALA A 2 23.68 14.14 -2.88
CA ALA A 2 22.40 13.45 -2.73
C ALA A 2 21.41 14.39 -2.03
N VAL A 3 20.27 14.65 -2.67
CA VAL A 3 19.17 15.40 -2.06
C VAL A 3 18.65 14.59 -0.87
N SER A 4 18.51 15.22 0.29
CA SER A 4 17.97 14.56 1.49
C SER A 4 16.50 14.18 1.30
N LEU A 5 16.00 13.21 2.06
CA LEU A 5 14.58 12.83 2.02
C LEU A 5 13.67 14.03 2.35
N ALA A 6 14.09 14.88 3.29
CA ALA A 6 13.37 16.09 3.67
C ALA A 6 13.28 17.12 2.52
N GLU A 7 14.34 17.28 1.74
CA GLU A 7 14.32 18.15 0.56
C GLU A 7 13.44 17.56 -0.55
N ARG A 8 13.47 16.24 -0.76
CA ARG A 8 12.52 15.58 -1.71
C ARG A 8 11.08 15.79 -1.28
N ALA A 9 10.77 15.65 -0.01
CA ALA A 9 9.42 15.87 0.50
C ALA A 9 8.94 17.31 0.25
N LYS A 10 9.82 18.31 0.42
CA LYS A 10 9.51 19.72 0.09
C LYS A 10 9.22 19.91 -1.40
N LEU A 11 10.02 19.32 -2.28
CA LEU A 11 9.82 19.40 -3.73
C LEU A 11 8.53 18.68 -4.16
N LEU A 12 8.22 17.52 -3.58
CA LEU A 12 6.97 16.82 -3.86
C LEU A 12 5.74 17.63 -3.44
N GLY A 13 5.86 18.42 -2.37
CA GLY A 13 4.81 19.31 -1.91
C GLY A 13 4.41 20.39 -2.93
N THR A 14 5.27 20.70 -3.91
CA THR A 14 4.93 21.68 -4.97
C THR A 14 4.16 21.08 -6.13
N LEU A 15 4.11 19.74 -6.24
CA LEU A 15 3.44 19.04 -7.33
C LEU A 15 1.92 18.93 -7.10
N GLY A 16 1.17 18.78 -8.19
CA GLY A 16 -0.23 18.39 -8.13
C GLY A 16 -0.41 17.00 -7.51
N ALA A 17 -1.60 16.69 -7.00
CA ALA A 17 -1.86 15.42 -6.32
C ALA A 17 -1.59 14.18 -7.21
N ALA A 18 -2.03 14.22 -8.47
CA ALA A 18 -1.82 13.12 -9.43
C ALA A 18 -0.34 12.95 -9.77
N GLU A 19 0.33 14.05 -10.14
CA GLU A 19 1.76 14.04 -10.48
C GLU A 19 2.63 13.56 -9.30
N ARG A 20 2.30 13.98 -8.08
CA ARG A 20 2.96 13.49 -6.87
C ARG A 20 2.76 11.99 -6.68
N ALA A 21 1.55 11.48 -6.92
CA ALA A 21 1.25 10.06 -6.79
C ALA A 21 2.05 9.23 -7.81
N ASP A 22 2.12 9.68 -9.06
CA ASP A 22 2.90 9.02 -10.11
C ASP A 22 4.40 9.02 -9.79
N TRP A 23 4.92 10.16 -9.31
CA TRP A 23 6.31 10.26 -8.91
C TRP A 23 6.64 9.30 -7.76
N VAL A 24 5.81 9.27 -6.71
CA VAL A 24 6.03 8.38 -5.56
C VAL A 24 5.89 6.91 -5.96
N ALA A 25 4.96 6.57 -6.86
CA ALA A 25 4.86 5.23 -7.43
C ALA A 25 6.16 4.81 -8.14
N GLY A 26 6.73 5.70 -8.97
CA GLY A 26 8.02 5.46 -9.62
C GLY A 26 9.18 5.35 -8.61
N PHE A 27 9.15 6.14 -7.53
CA PHE A 27 10.15 6.07 -6.47
C PHE A 27 10.11 4.73 -5.71
N ILE A 28 8.92 4.20 -5.42
CA ILE A 28 8.75 2.85 -4.83
C ILE A 28 9.36 1.79 -5.75
N ALA A 29 9.09 1.86 -7.05
CA ALA A 29 9.63 0.90 -8.01
C ALA A 29 11.16 0.94 -8.09
N ALA A 30 11.76 2.14 -7.96
CA ALA A 30 13.20 2.33 -8.07
C ALA A 30 13.99 2.05 -6.76
N HIS A 31 13.38 2.32 -5.60
CA HIS A 31 14.08 2.34 -4.31
C HIS A 31 13.47 1.43 -3.24
N GLY A 32 12.29 0.85 -3.52
CA GLY A 32 11.57 0.01 -2.59
C GLY A 32 10.67 0.79 -1.62
N LEU A 33 9.81 0.02 -0.95
CA LEU A 33 8.74 0.55 -0.12
C LEU A 33 9.24 1.19 1.19
N SER A 34 10.31 0.64 1.78
CA SER A 34 10.89 1.13 3.04
C SER A 34 11.40 2.56 2.90
N GLU A 35 12.12 2.86 1.81
CA GLU A 35 12.64 4.21 1.51
C GLU A 35 11.51 5.20 1.20
N ALA A 36 10.43 4.72 0.58
CA ALA A 36 9.29 5.55 0.20
C ALA A 36 8.32 5.89 1.34
N PHE A 37 8.41 5.20 2.48
CA PHE A 37 7.38 5.23 3.53
C PHE A 37 6.99 6.64 3.99
N GLN A 38 7.96 7.52 4.21
CA GLN A 38 7.70 8.91 4.64
C GLN A 38 7.01 9.74 3.55
N LEU A 39 7.21 9.41 2.27
CA LEU A 39 6.62 10.12 1.14
C LEU A 39 5.15 9.75 0.92
N LEU A 40 4.74 8.54 1.32
CA LEU A 40 3.35 8.09 1.26
C LEU A 40 2.41 9.00 2.07
N GLY A 41 2.88 9.53 3.20
CA GLY A 41 2.12 10.45 4.05
C GLY A 41 1.82 11.81 3.40
N MET A 42 2.50 12.16 2.30
CA MET A 42 2.26 13.41 1.56
C MET A 42 1.25 13.24 0.42
N CYS A 43 0.89 12.00 0.08
CA CYS A 43 0.01 11.72 -1.05
C CYS A 43 -1.44 11.98 -0.67
N ALA A 44 -2.23 12.43 -1.65
CA ALA A 44 -3.67 12.64 -1.44
C ALA A 44 -4.35 11.32 -1.09
N VAL A 45 -5.43 11.40 -0.30
CA VAL A 45 -6.25 10.25 0.07
C VAL A 45 -7.64 10.38 -0.58
N PRO A 46 -8.21 9.29 -1.13
CA PRO A 46 -7.55 8.00 -1.36
C PRO A 46 -6.36 8.14 -2.33
N TRP A 47 -5.36 7.26 -2.19
CA TRP A 47 -4.23 7.21 -3.10
C TRP A 47 -4.73 6.96 -4.52
N ALA A 48 -4.21 7.75 -5.46
CA ALA A 48 -4.51 7.54 -6.88
C ALA A 48 -4.09 6.13 -7.32
N GLY A 49 -4.80 5.58 -8.31
CA GLY A 49 -4.62 4.21 -8.80
C GLY A 49 -3.15 3.78 -8.99
N PRO A 50 -2.29 4.58 -9.66
CA PRO A 50 -0.88 4.23 -9.86
C PRO A 50 -0.11 4.05 -8.54
N LEU A 51 -0.32 4.93 -7.57
CA LEU A 51 0.33 4.85 -6.26
C LEU A 51 -0.19 3.65 -5.44
N GLY A 52 -1.52 3.47 -5.39
CA GLY A 52 -2.11 2.33 -4.70
C GLY A 52 -1.59 1.00 -5.25
N ARG A 53 -1.50 0.90 -6.58
CA ARG A 53 -0.94 -0.27 -7.27
C ARG A 53 0.52 -0.51 -6.90
N ALA A 54 1.36 0.53 -6.94
CA ALA A 54 2.77 0.40 -6.61
C ALA A 54 3.00 -0.06 -5.15
N VAL A 55 2.20 0.44 -4.20
CA VAL A 55 2.28 -0.01 -2.79
C VAL A 55 1.87 -1.48 -2.66
N VAL A 56 0.77 -1.89 -3.28
CA VAL A 56 0.29 -3.29 -3.22
C VAL A 56 1.29 -4.24 -3.89
N ASP A 57 1.84 -3.86 -5.04
CA ASP A 57 2.85 -4.66 -5.74
C ASP A 57 4.11 -4.82 -4.88
N ALA A 58 4.58 -3.74 -4.26
CA ALA A 58 5.76 -3.81 -3.39
C ALA A 58 5.52 -4.66 -2.12
N LEU A 59 4.31 -4.63 -1.55
CA LEU A 59 3.93 -5.53 -0.46
C LEU A 59 3.86 -6.99 -0.91
N ASN A 60 3.32 -7.26 -2.09
CA ASN A 60 3.30 -8.62 -2.63
C ASN A 60 4.72 -9.14 -2.91
N ILE A 61 5.60 -8.31 -3.48
CA ILE A 61 7.01 -8.67 -3.69
C ILE A 61 7.69 -8.99 -2.35
N ALA A 62 7.44 -8.20 -1.30
CA ALA A 62 8.00 -8.45 0.03
C ALA A 62 7.47 -9.77 0.63
N ARG A 63 6.17 -10.06 0.46
CA ARG A 63 5.53 -11.33 0.84
C ARG A 63 6.17 -12.51 0.12
N ASP A 64 6.29 -12.44 -1.19
CA ASP A 64 6.84 -13.51 -2.03
C ASP A 64 8.33 -13.74 -1.78
N ALA A 65 9.07 -12.68 -1.41
CA ALA A 65 10.47 -12.77 -1.01
C ALA A 65 10.68 -13.31 0.43
N GLY A 66 9.62 -13.69 1.15
CA GLY A 66 9.72 -14.22 2.51
C GLY A 66 10.12 -13.19 3.57
N SER A 67 9.95 -11.89 3.27
CA SER A 67 10.35 -10.81 4.18
C SER A 67 9.54 -10.84 5.48
N TYR A 68 10.15 -10.35 6.57
CA TYR A 68 9.49 -10.22 7.87
C TYR A 68 8.26 -9.31 7.78
N PRO A 69 7.04 -9.83 8.01
CA PRO A 69 5.82 -9.05 7.83
C PRO A 69 5.76 -7.80 8.73
N TRP A 70 6.28 -7.89 9.96
CA TRP A 70 6.24 -6.80 10.93
C TRP A 70 7.01 -5.55 10.50
N SER A 71 8.00 -5.69 9.61
CA SER A 71 8.72 -4.58 9.00
C SER A 71 7.81 -3.70 8.13
N PHE A 72 6.67 -4.24 7.67
CA PHE A 72 5.71 -3.56 6.80
C PHE A 72 4.42 -3.15 7.51
N SER A 73 4.26 -3.42 8.81
CA SER A 73 3.04 -3.10 9.56
C SER A 73 2.64 -1.62 9.47
N GLY A 74 3.61 -0.71 9.45
CA GLY A 74 3.35 0.73 9.27
C GLY A 74 2.75 1.05 7.90
N VAL A 75 3.27 0.42 6.85
CA VAL A 75 2.76 0.60 5.48
C VAL A 75 1.39 -0.06 5.33
N MET A 76 1.18 -1.26 5.89
CA MET A 76 -0.12 -1.93 5.91
C MET A 76 -1.18 -1.05 6.58
N GLY A 77 -0.86 -0.44 7.72
CA GLY A 77 -1.77 0.49 8.37
C GLY A 77 -2.07 1.75 7.55
N LEU A 78 -1.11 2.28 6.77
CA LEU A 78 -1.40 3.36 5.82
C LEU A 78 -2.29 2.86 4.68
N ALA A 79 -2.00 1.70 4.11
CA ALA A 79 -2.78 1.11 3.02
C ALA A 79 -4.25 0.91 3.43
N GLU A 80 -4.52 0.42 4.64
CA GLU A 80 -5.88 0.28 5.19
C GLU A 80 -6.68 1.60 5.18
N ARG A 81 -6.01 2.74 5.40
CA ARG A 81 -6.63 4.07 5.47
C ARG A 81 -6.64 4.80 4.12
N CYS A 82 -5.59 4.61 3.33
CA CYS A 82 -5.28 5.46 2.18
C CYS A 82 -5.59 4.80 0.84
N LEU A 83 -5.65 3.46 0.74
CA LEU A 83 -6.09 2.83 -0.51
C LEU A 83 -7.55 3.17 -0.80
N ASP A 84 -7.85 3.28 -2.10
CA ASP A 84 -9.21 3.36 -2.60
C ASP A 84 -9.94 2.03 -2.30
N PRO A 85 -11.11 2.06 -1.63
CA PRO A 85 -11.91 0.87 -1.36
C PRO A 85 -12.24 0.02 -2.59
N VAL A 86 -12.26 0.59 -3.80
CA VAL A 86 -12.51 -0.15 -5.04
C VAL A 86 -11.45 -1.22 -5.32
N GLU A 87 -10.23 -1.06 -4.80
CA GLU A 87 -9.13 -1.99 -5.06
C GLU A 87 -9.29 -3.32 -4.31
N ALA A 88 -10.23 -3.44 -3.36
CA ALA A 88 -10.38 -4.63 -2.51
C ALA A 88 -10.42 -5.95 -3.29
N ALA A 89 -11.13 -5.99 -4.42
CA ALA A 89 -11.25 -7.20 -5.24
C ALA A 89 -9.93 -7.61 -5.91
N ARG A 90 -9.03 -6.66 -6.18
CA ARG A 90 -7.72 -6.95 -6.78
C ARG A 90 -6.75 -7.59 -5.80
N LEU A 91 -6.96 -7.38 -4.50
CA LEU A 91 -6.14 -7.94 -3.43
C LEU A 91 -6.56 -9.37 -3.05
N ASP A 92 -7.67 -9.91 -3.59
CA ASP A 92 -8.16 -11.25 -3.24
C ASP A 92 -7.13 -12.35 -3.54
N GLY A 93 -6.31 -12.18 -4.58
CA GLY A 93 -5.21 -13.11 -4.91
C GLY A 93 -4.09 -13.16 -3.87
N LEU A 94 -4.00 -12.17 -2.98
CA LEU A 94 -2.95 -12.05 -1.96
C LEU A 94 -3.32 -12.72 -0.63
N LEU A 95 -4.54 -13.24 -0.53
CA LEU A 95 -5.05 -13.90 0.69
C LEU A 95 -4.52 -15.32 0.88
N ALA A 96 -3.96 -15.93 -0.17
CA ALA A 96 -3.33 -17.24 -0.06
C ALA A 96 -2.14 -17.17 0.90
N VAL A 97 -1.87 -18.28 1.59
CA VAL A 97 -0.63 -18.43 2.36
C VAL A 97 0.51 -18.67 1.36
N PRO A 98 1.59 -17.87 1.37
CA PRO A 98 2.78 -18.17 0.56
C PRO A 98 3.37 -19.53 0.94
N ASP A 99 3.95 -20.23 -0.02
CA ASP A 99 4.70 -21.45 0.26
C ASP A 99 5.89 -21.15 1.19
N GLU A 100 6.09 -21.98 2.20
CA GLU A 100 7.25 -21.87 3.08
C GLU A 100 8.50 -22.40 2.37
N THR A 101 9.54 -21.57 2.34
CA THR A 101 10.90 -21.90 1.89
C THR A 101 11.88 -21.92 3.07
N GLU A 102 13.07 -22.46 2.87
CA GLU A 102 14.10 -22.56 3.93
C GLU A 102 14.57 -21.19 4.45
N ASP A 103 14.45 -20.14 3.63
CA ASP A 103 14.82 -18.76 3.97
C ASP A 103 13.67 -17.95 4.62
N THR A 104 12.47 -18.51 4.68
CA THR A 104 11.31 -17.84 5.30
C THR A 104 11.32 -17.99 6.80
N SER A 105 10.97 -16.91 7.51
CA SER A 105 10.75 -17.01 8.95
C SER A 105 9.52 -17.87 9.27
N PRO A 106 9.61 -18.81 10.24
CA PRO A 106 8.49 -19.69 10.58
C PRO A 106 7.20 -18.92 10.88
N GLY A 107 6.09 -19.29 10.23
CA GLY A 107 4.80 -18.63 10.42
C GLY A 107 4.64 -17.26 9.75
N ALA A 108 5.66 -16.74 9.06
CA ALA A 108 5.56 -15.47 8.32
C ALA A 108 4.48 -15.52 7.24
N GLY A 109 4.32 -16.67 6.56
CA GLY A 109 3.29 -16.84 5.53
C GLY A 109 1.87 -16.69 6.08
N GLY A 110 1.59 -17.30 7.23
CA GLY A 110 0.29 -17.17 7.90
C GLY A 110 0.00 -15.73 8.33
N TYR A 111 1.01 -15.02 8.84
CA TYR A 111 0.86 -13.61 9.20
C TYR A 111 0.62 -12.72 7.98
N TRP A 112 1.32 -12.95 6.87
CA TRP A 112 1.07 -12.23 5.61
C TRP A 112 -0.37 -12.42 5.14
N ALA A 113 -0.88 -13.66 5.15
CA ALA A 113 -2.26 -13.96 4.78
C ALA A 113 -3.25 -13.23 5.69
N GLU A 114 -3.04 -13.25 7.02
CA GLU A 114 -3.89 -12.54 7.98
C GLU A 114 -3.87 -11.03 7.75
N ALA A 115 -2.68 -10.45 7.51
CA ALA A 115 -2.54 -9.03 7.28
C ALA A 115 -3.26 -8.57 6.00
N PHE A 116 -3.12 -9.32 4.90
CA PHE A 116 -3.88 -9.05 3.67
C PHE A 116 -5.38 -9.28 3.84
N GLN A 117 -5.80 -10.28 4.60
CA GLN A 117 -7.20 -10.53 4.92
C GLN A 117 -7.81 -9.35 5.69
N ARG A 118 -7.11 -8.81 6.69
CA ARG A 118 -7.57 -7.63 7.44
C ARG A 118 -7.68 -6.41 6.53
N LEU A 119 -6.69 -6.19 5.65
CA LEU A 119 -6.71 -5.11 4.68
C LEU A 119 -7.93 -5.20 3.75
N VAL A 120 -8.13 -6.35 3.09
CA VAL A 120 -9.27 -6.57 2.19
C VAL A 120 -10.61 -6.41 2.90
N THR A 121 -10.73 -6.95 4.11
CA THR A 121 -11.96 -6.82 4.93
C THR A 121 -12.26 -5.36 5.23
N THR A 122 -11.23 -4.58 5.59
CA THR A 122 -11.34 -3.14 5.87
C THR A 122 -11.76 -2.35 4.63
N LEU A 123 -11.16 -2.62 3.47
CA LEU A 123 -11.51 -1.95 2.22
C LEU A 123 -12.95 -2.27 1.80
N ARG A 124 -13.40 -3.52 1.93
CA ARG A 124 -14.79 -3.90 1.66
C ARG A 124 -15.77 -3.17 2.56
N LEU A 125 -15.50 -3.10 3.86
CA LEU A 125 -16.33 -2.34 4.81
C LEU A 125 -16.41 -0.86 4.44
N ARG A 126 -15.26 -0.23 4.16
CA ARG A 126 -15.21 1.18 3.72
C ARG A 126 -15.98 1.41 2.43
N ARG A 127 -15.93 0.47 1.47
CA ARG A 127 -16.71 0.54 0.23
C ARG A 127 -18.20 0.50 0.52
N THR A 128 -18.66 -0.47 1.31
CA THR A 128 -20.07 -0.55 1.72
C THR A 128 -20.52 0.73 2.42
N MET A 129 -19.73 1.27 3.34
CA MET A 129 -20.05 2.55 3.99
C MET A 129 -20.17 3.71 2.99
N ALA A 130 -19.30 3.77 1.98
CA ALA A 130 -19.37 4.80 0.95
C ALA A 130 -20.60 4.65 0.04
N GLU A 131 -20.99 3.41 -0.29
CA GLU A 131 -22.20 3.09 -1.05
C GLU A 131 -23.47 3.52 -0.29
N GLU A 132 -23.54 3.24 1.02
CA GLU A 132 -24.67 3.64 1.88
C GLU A 132 -24.77 5.16 2.09
N LEU A 133 -23.62 5.86 2.07
CA LEU A 133 -23.56 7.32 2.23
C LEU A 133 -23.74 8.08 0.91
N ALA A 134 -23.72 7.38 -0.24
CA ALA A 134 -23.89 8.02 -1.54
C ALA A 134 -25.30 8.61 -1.65
N PRO A 135 -25.45 9.85 -2.16
CA PRO A 135 -26.78 10.43 -2.34
C PRO A 135 -27.60 9.54 -3.29
N ALA A 136 -28.86 9.29 -2.92
CA ALA A 136 -29.77 8.56 -3.79
C ALA A 136 -29.84 9.24 -5.17
N PRO A 137 -29.82 8.49 -6.28
CA PRO A 137 -30.02 9.08 -7.59
C PRO A 137 -31.41 9.74 -7.61
N GLY A 138 -31.42 11.06 -7.71
CA GLY A 138 -32.64 11.87 -7.85
C GLY A 138 -33.24 11.80 -9.24
#